data_AF-A0A1Q5N629-F1
#
_entry.id   AF-A0A1Q5N629-F1
#
_cell.length_a   1.000
_cell.length_b   1.000
_cell.length_c   1.000
_cell.angle_alpha   90.00
_cell.angle_beta   90.00
_cell.angle_gamma   90.00
#
_symmetry.space_group_name_H-M   'P 1'
#
loop_
_entity.id
_entity.type
_entity.pdbx_description
1 polymer ?
#
loop_
_entity_poly.entity_id
_entity_poly.type
_entity_poly.pdbx_seq_one_letter_code
_entity_poly.pdbx_strand_id
1 'polypeptide(L)'
;MARGVLMKRLPVIVAFCATAVFGLTACSDSSSPSEEATKAASALCTDLSELKGDTAKLRALNPSSATKDQVKDAHQAVQDDWNSVKENAGQLREAERSAVQSAAEDLKKSYEALPGDTTGQDALAKLQPQISKLDEATTAAATGLKC
;
A
#
# COMPACT_ATOMS: atom_id res chain seq x y z
N MET A 1 58.26 -10.38 0.78
CA MET A 1 59.38 -10.36 1.75
C MET A 1 59.06 -9.32 2.80
N ALA A 2 58.87 -9.75 4.06
CA ALA A 2 58.70 -8.85 5.19
C ALA A 2 60.07 -8.40 5.70
N ARG A 3 60.23 -7.09 5.93
CA ARG A 3 61.18 -6.51 6.89
C ARG A 3 60.56 -5.23 7.45
N GLY A 4 60.14 -5.28 8.71
CA GLY A 4 59.68 -4.10 9.45
C GLY A 4 60.84 -3.33 10.07
N VAL A 5 60.65 -2.04 10.36
CA VAL A 5 61.40 -1.25 11.35
C VAL A 5 60.52 -0.09 11.84
N LEU A 6 60.21 -0.12 13.15
CA LEU A 6 60.29 0.94 14.16
C LEU A 6 59.43 2.22 14.10
N MET A 7 58.56 2.30 15.13
CA MET A 7 57.97 3.45 15.84
C MET A 7 58.61 4.83 15.63
N LYS A 8 57.74 5.83 15.37
CA LYS A 8 57.92 7.19 15.88
C LYS A 8 56.57 7.88 16.12
N ARG A 9 56.43 8.42 17.33
CA ARG A 9 55.22 9.02 17.91
C ARG A 9 54.81 10.28 17.15
N LEU A 10 53.51 10.49 16.94
CA LEU A 10 52.95 11.78 16.56
C LEU A 10 51.69 12.08 17.40
N PRO A 11 51.50 13.34 17.84
CA PRO A 11 50.67 13.71 18.98
C PRO A 11 49.19 13.92 18.63
N VAL A 12 48.34 13.69 19.64
CA VAL A 12 46.94 14.12 19.73
C VAL A 12 46.88 15.66 19.66
N ILE A 13 46.08 16.19 18.73
CA ILE A 13 45.58 17.58 18.81
C ILE A 13 44.08 17.56 18.54
N VAL A 14 43.35 17.91 19.59
CA VAL A 14 41.92 18.23 19.66
C VAL A 14 41.75 19.69 19.24
N ALA A 15 40.79 19.99 18.36
CA ALA A 15 40.14 21.30 18.17
C ALA A 15 39.07 21.16 17.08
N PHE A 16 37.92 21.84 17.04
CA PHE A 16 37.13 22.68 17.94
C PHE A 16 35.89 23.04 17.08
N CYS A 17 34.71 23.18 17.68
CA CYS A 17 33.45 23.53 17.01
C CYS A 17 33.54 24.86 16.23
N ALA A 18 32.80 24.98 15.11
CA ALA A 18 32.25 26.27 14.68
C ALA A 18 31.00 26.06 13.78
N THR A 19 29.97 26.80 14.13
CA THR A 19 28.57 26.78 13.70
C THR A 19 28.30 27.60 12.43
N ALA A 20 27.26 27.14 11.71
CA ALA A 20 26.18 27.87 11.02
C ALA A 20 26.50 29.00 10.03
N VAL A 21 25.94 28.90 8.80
CA VAL A 21 25.15 29.99 8.19
C VAL A 21 24.01 29.40 7.35
N PHE A 22 22.78 29.78 7.70
CA PHE A 22 21.55 29.59 6.94
C PHE A 22 21.59 30.41 5.63
N GLY A 23 21.23 29.78 4.51
CA GLY A 23 20.92 30.46 3.25
C GLY A 23 19.54 30.03 2.77
N LEU A 24 18.50 30.79 3.15
CA LEU A 24 17.16 30.70 2.60
C LEU A 24 17.11 31.52 1.30
N THR A 25 16.84 30.89 0.16
CA THR A 25 15.94 31.41 -0.89
C THR A 25 15.61 30.30 -1.90
N ALA A 26 14.58 29.52 -1.61
CA ALA A 26 13.69 28.97 -2.63
C ALA A 26 12.32 28.79 -1.98
N CYS A 27 11.39 29.70 -2.27
CA CYS A 27 9.99 29.47 -2.04
C CYS A 27 9.52 28.39 -3.04
N SER A 28 9.71 27.14 -2.66
CA SER A 28 9.07 25.98 -3.28
C SER A 28 8.54 25.19 -2.12
N ASP A 29 7.21 25.15 -1.96
CA ASP A 29 6.42 24.30 -1.04
C ASP A 29 7.28 23.24 -0.31
N SER A 30 7.98 23.66 0.76
CA SER A 30 9.05 22.86 1.38
C SER A 30 8.50 22.19 2.62
N SER A 31 7.56 21.27 2.41
CA SER A 31 7.24 20.30 3.44
C SER A 31 8.51 19.56 3.84
N SER A 32 8.73 19.40 5.14
CA SER A 32 9.80 18.56 5.65
C SER A 32 9.55 17.09 5.27
N PRO A 33 10.60 16.24 5.18
CA PRO A 33 10.44 14.81 4.91
C PRO A 33 9.47 14.09 5.88
N SER A 34 9.36 14.59 7.12
CA SER A 34 8.44 14.05 8.13
C SER A 34 6.97 14.40 7.85
N GLU A 35 6.69 15.58 7.31
CA GLU A 35 5.34 16.01 6.95
C GLU A 35 4.84 15.24 5.72
N GLU A 36 5.69 15.05 4.72
CA GLU A 36 5.37 14.25 3.53
C GLU A 36 5.09 12.78 3.87
N ALA A 37 5.88 12.17 4.77
CA ALA A 37 5.63 10.81 5.24
C ALA A 37 4.29 10.70 5.99
N THR A 38 3.93 11.70 6.80
CA THR A 38 2.65 11.73 7.53
C THR A 38 1.47 11.86 6.57
N LYS A 39 1.60 12.73 5.54
CA LYS A 39 0.59 12.90 4.50
C LYS A 39 0.40 11.63 3.69
N ALA A 40 1.48 10.95 3.30
CA ALA A 40 1.42 9.68 2.58
C ALA A 40 0.75 8.57 3.41
N ALA A 41 1.03 8.50 4.71
CA ALA A 41 0.37 7.55 5.60
C ALA A 41 -1.13 7.84 5.74
N SER A 42 -1.51 9.12 5.87
CA SER A 42 -2.92 9.51 5.92
C SER A 42 -3.66 9.22 4.61
N ALA A 43 -3.03 9.48 3.47
CA ALA A 43 -3.60 9.17 2.15
C ALA A 43 -3.83 7.66 2.02
N LEU A 44 -2.83 6.85 2.38
CA LEU A 44 -2.96 5.41 2.38
C LEU A 44 -4.07 4.90 3.32
N CYS A 45 -4.31 5.52 4.47
CA CYS A 45 -5.44 5.16 5.33
C CYS A 45 -6.80 5.40 4.65
N THR A 46 -6.93 6.49 3.89
CA THR A 46 -8.11 6.76 3.08
C THR A 46 -8.26 5.70 2.00
N ASP A 47 -7.21 5.45 1.22
CA ASP A 47 -7.21 4.48 0.11
C ASP A 47 -7.58 3.05 0.61
N LEU A 48 -7.03 2.63 1.76
CA LEU A 48 -7.36 1.34 2.38
C LEU A 48 -8.81 1.27 2.87
N SER A 49 -9.36 2.40 3.35
CA SER A 49 -10.75 2.48 3.80
C SER A 49 -11.73 2.42 2.62
N GLU A 50 -11.39 3.06 1.51
CA GLU A 50 -12.13 3.00 0.25
C GLU A 50 -12.11 1.57 -0.31
N LEU A 51 -10.91 0.98 -0.45
CA LEU A 51 -10.75 -0.41 -0.90
C LEU A 51 -11.56 -1.39 -0.05
N LYS A 52 -11.54 -1.23 1.28
CA LYS A 52 -12.34 -2.04 2.19
C LYS A 52 -13.85 -1.82 1.99
N GLY A 53 -14.26 -0.57 1.84
CA GLY A 53 -15.64 -0.19 1.57
C GLY A 53 -16.18 -0.83 0.30
N ASP A 54 -15.44 -0.76 -0.80
CA ASP A 54 -15.88 -1.29 -2.08
C ASP A 54 -15.79 -2.82 -2.15
N THR A 55 -14.80 -3.40 -1.45
CA THR A 55 -14.75 -4.86 -1.22
C THR A 55 -15.99 -5.34 -0.46
N ALA A 56 -16.44 -4.58 0.56
CA ALA A 56 -17.65 -4.89 1.31
C ALA A 56 -18.92 -4.70 0.46
N LYS A 57 -18.99 -3.68 -0.41
CA LYS A 57 -20.10 -3.49 -1.36
C LYS A 57 -20.20 -4.65 -2.34
N LEU A 58 -19.07 -5.08 -2.92
CA LEU A 58 -19.02 -6.25 -3.80
C LEU A 58 -19.50 -7.52 -3.07
N ARG A 59 -19.07 -7.72 -1.82
CA ARG A 59 -19.54 -8.83 -0.96
C ARG A 59 -21.04 -8.76 -0.67
N ALA A 60 -21.59 -7.56 -0.50
CA ALA A 60 -22.96 -7.33 -0.06
C ALA A 60 -23.99 -7.35 -1.20
N LEU A 61 -23.55 -7.51 -2.46
CA LEU A 61 -24.47 -7.70 -3.58
C LEU A 61 -25.38 -8.91 -3.30
N ASN A 62 -26.68 -8.74 -3.54
CA ASN A 62 -27.65 -9.79 -3.28
C ASN A 62 -27.46 -10.96 -4.28
N PRO A 63 -27.06 -12.17 -3.84
CA PRO A 63 -26.81 -13.28 -4.74
C PRO A 63 -28.06 -13.73 -5.51
N SER A 64 -29.27 -13.46 -5.02
CA SER A 64 -30.50 -13.86 -5.72
C SER A 64 -30.90 -12.94 -6.87
N SER A 65 -30.29 -11.75 -6.96
CA SER A 65 -30.71 -10.72 -7.93
C SER A 65 -29.54 -9.95 -8.57
N ALA A 66 -28.30 -10.23 -8.16
CA ALA A 66 -27.13 -9.56 -8.72
C ALA A 66 -27.03 -9.79 -10.22
N THR A 67 -26.95 -8.70 -10.97
CA THR A 67 -26.70 -8.75 -12.41
C THR A 67 -25.21 -8.84 -12.70
N LYS A 68 -24.85 -9.25 -13.92
CA LYS A 68 -23.44 -9.25 -14.36
C LYS A 68 -22.82 -7.86 -14.28
N ASP A 69 -23.59 -6.85 -14.68
CA ASP A 69 -23.13 -5.45 -14.67
C ASP A 69 -22.87 -4.97 -13.24
N GLN A 70 -23.72 -5.31 -12.28
CA GLN A 70 -23.48 -4.96 -10.87
C GLN A 70 -22.19 -5.58 -10.32
N VAL A 71 -21.91 -6.84 -10.66
CA VAL A 71 -20.66 -7.50 -10.24
C VAL A 71 -19.46 -6.85 -10.93
N LYS A 72 -19.58 -6.55 -12.23
CA LYS A 72 -18.54 -5.87 -12.99
C LYS A 72 -18.21 -4.50 -12.40
N ASP A 73 -19.22 -3.67 -12.18
CA ASP A 73 -19.04 -2.30 -11.67
C ASP A 73 -18.43 -2.32 -10.27
N ALA A 74 -18.93 -3.19 -9.37
CA ALA A 74 -18.37 -3.34 -8.04
C ALA A 74 -16.93 -3.90 -8.06
N HIS A 75 -16.63 -4.84 -8.96
CA HIS A 75 -15.26 -5.33 -9.14
C HIS A 75 -14.33 -4.23 -9.69
N GLN A 76 -14.79 -3.42 -10.65
CA GLN A 76 -14.00 -2.30 -11.18
C GLN A 76 -13.68 -1.29 -10.09
N ALA A 77 -14.65 -0.93 -9.25
CA ALA A 77 -14.42 -0.02 -8.14
C ALA A 77 -13.36 -0.55 -7.16
N VAL A 78 -13.42 -1.84 -6.81
CA VAL A 78 -12.37 -2.50 -6.01
C VAL A 78 -10.99 -2.42 -6.68
N GLN A 79 -10.91 -2.58 -8.00
CA GLN A 79 -9.64 -2.50 -8.72
C GLN A 79 -9.10 -1.07 -8.82
N ASP A 80 -9.99 -0.07 -8.94
CA ASP A 80 -9.62 1.33 -8.95
C ASP A 80 -9.07 1.74 -7.58
N ASP A 81 -9.72 1.37 -6.48
CA ASP A 81 -9.23 1.62 -5.13
C ASP A 81 -7.92 0.88 -4.84
N TRP A 82 -7.76 -0.34 -5.37
CA TRP A 82 -6.48 -1.06 -5.29
C TRP A 82 -5.35 -0.28 -5.99
N ASN A 83 -5.62 0.33 -7.14
CA ASN A 83 -4.62 1.15 -7.83
C ASN A 83 -4.21 2.35 -6.96
N SER A 84 -5.16 3.02 -6.30
CA SER A 84 -4.87 4.11 -5.34
C SER A 84 -4.00 3.62 -4.17
N VAL A 85 -4.36 2.50 -3.53
CA VAL A 85 -3.57 1.90 -2.45
C VAL A 85 -2.14 1.61 -2.91
N LYS A 86 -1.96 1.09 -4.12
CA LYS A 86 -0.67 0.72 -4.69
C LYS A 86 0.28 1.92 -4.86
N GLU A 87 -0.25 3.10 -5.17
CA GLU A 87 0.55 4.33 -5.29
C GLU A 87 1.22 4.71 -3.97
N ASN A 88 0.55 4.45 -2.84
CA ASN A 88 1.02 4.82 -1.50
C ASN A 88 1.49 3.63 -0.64
N ALA A 89 1.46 2.40 -1.16
CA ALA A 89 1.79 1.16 -0.44
C ALA A 89 3.24 1.08 0.09
N GLY A 90 4.10 2.04 -0.26
CA GLY A 90 5.44 2.20 0.31
C GLY A 90 5.44 2.42 1.84
N GLN A 91 4.33 2.91 2.41
CA GLN A 91 4.20 3.12 3.86
C GLN A 91 3.84 1.83 4.63
N LEU A 92 3.39 0.78 3.94
CA LEU A 92 3.08 -0.52 4.55
C LEU A 92 4.34 -1.32 4.86
N ARG A 93 4.24 -2.20 5.86
CA ARG A 93 5.26 -3.26 6.03
C ARG A 93 5.21 -4.19 4.82
N GLU A 94 6.36 -4.77 4.48
CA GLU A 94 6.49 -5.68 3.33
C GLU A 94 5.43 -6.79 3.33
N ALA A 95 5.21 -7.43 4.49
CA ALA A 95 4.24 -8.50 4.64
C ALA A 95 2.79 -8.05 4.38
N GLU A 96 2.41 -6.86 4.86
CA GLU A 96 1.08 -6.27 4.66
C GLU A 96 0.89 -5.88 3.20
N ARG A 97 1.87 -5.18 2.61
CA ARG A 97 1.85 -4.83 1.17
C ARG A 97 1.70 -6.07 0.30
N SER A 98 2.54 -7.09 0.53
CA SER A 98 2.50 -8.33 -0.22
C SER A 98 1.14 -9.04 -0.07
N ALA A 99 0.56 -9.07 1.14
CA ALA A 99 -0.73 -9.68 1.37
C ALA A 99 -1.88 -8.97 0.62
N VAL A 100 -1.95 -7.64 0.71
CA VAL A 100 -2.98 -6.85 0.00
C VAL A 100 -2.81 -7.01 -1.51
N GLN A 101 -1.57 -6.89 -2.02
CA GLN A 101 -1.27 -7.08 -3.43
C GLN A 101 -1.68 -8.46 -3.94
N SER A 102 -1.29 -9.53 -3.24
CA SER A 102 -1.66 -10.89 -3.64
C SER A 102 -3.18 -11.07 -3.64
N ALA A 103 -3.89 -10.58 -2.62
CA ALA A 103 -5.34 -10.72 -2.54
C ALA A 103 -6.08 -9.96 -3.65
N ALA A 104 -5.64 -8.72 -3.96
CA ALA A 104 -6.23 -7.90 -5.01
C ALA A 104 -6.01 -8.51 -6.41
N GLU A 105 -4.79 -9.00 -6.67
CA GLU A 105 -4.46 -9.67 -7.95
C GLU A 105 -5.15 -11.03 -8.09
N ASP A 106 -5.33 -11.78 -7.00
CA ASP A 106 -6.09 -13.04 -7.00
C ASP A 106 -7.57 -12.80 -7.29
N LEU A 107 -8.17 -11.74 -6.71
CA LEU A 107 -9.53 -11.33 -7.01
C LEU A 107 -9.68 -10.98 -8.50
N LYS A 108 -8.78 -10.14 -9.02
CA LYS A 108 -8.74 -9.75 -10.43
C LYS A 108 -8.65 -10.97 -11.35
N LYS A 109 -7.69 -11.86 -11.13
CA LYS A 109 -7.52 -13.08 -11.92
C LYS A 109 -8.76 -13.98 -11.86
N SER A 110 -9.39 -14.08 -10.68
CA SER A 110 -10.60 -14.91 -10.52
C SER A 110 -11.78 -14.33 -11.30
N TYR A 111 -11.89 -13.00 -11.36
CA TYR A 111 -12.89 -12.30 -12.17
C TYR A 111 -12.62 -12.47 -13.67
N GLU A 112 -11.38 -12.27 -14.12
CA GLU A 112 -10.97 -12.42 -15.52
C GLU A 112 -11.11 -13.87 -16.03
N ALA A 113 -11.03 -14.86 -15.13
CA ALA A 113 -11.21 -16.27 -15.44
C ALA A 113 -12.69 -16.70 -15.56
N LEU A 114 -13.65 -15.81 -15.28
CA LEU A 114 -15.07 -16.15 -15.40
C LEU A 114 -15.48 -16.32 -16.87
N PRO A 115 -16.18 -17.41 -17.24
CA PRO A 115 -16.81 -17.52 -18.54
C PRO A 115 -17.74 -16.34 -18.82
N GLY A 116 -17.76 -15.82 -20.05
CA GLY A 116 -18.58 -14.64 -20.41
C GLY A 116 -20.09 -14.83 -20.24
N ASP A 117 -20.56 -16.07 -20.20
CA ASP A 117 -21.95 -16.44 -19.93
C ASP A 117 -22.28 -16.57 -18.42
N THR A 118 -21.29 -16.52 -17.52
CA THR A 118 -21.47 -16.58 -16.05
C THR A 118 -22.47 -15.53 -15.55
N THR A 119 -23.48 -15.95 -14.79
CA THR A 119 -24.49 -15.05 -14.20
C THR A 119 -23.89 -14.21 -13.06
N GLY A 120 -24.55 -13.13 -12.66
CA GLY A 120 -24.08 -12.33 -11.51
C GLY A 120 -24.05 -13.14 -10.21
N GLN A 121 -25.06 -13.98 -9.99
CA GLN A 121 -25.11 -14.93 -8.87
C GLN A 121 -23.88 -15.86 -8.86
N ASP A 122 -23.59 -16.53 -9.98
CA ASP A 122 -22.49 -17.48 -10.08
C ASP A 122 -21.13 -16.78 -9.96
N ALA A 123 -21.01 -15.57 -10.51
CA ALA A 123 -19.82 -14.74 -10.38
C ALA A 123 -19.55 -14.42 -8.90
N LEU A 124 -20.56 -13.91 -8.17
CA LEU A 124 -20.45 -13.64 -6.73
C LEU A 124 -20.02 -14.87 -5.94
N ALA A 125 -20.65 -16.02 -6.18
CA ALA A 125 -20.32 -17.26 -5.50
C ALA A 125 -18.87 -17.68 -5.75
N LYS A 126 -18.39 -17.55 -7.00
CA LYS A 126 -17.01 -17.91 -7.38
C LYS A 126 -15.97 -16.93 -6.83
N LEU A 127 -16.30 -15.65 -6.69
CA LEU A 127 -15.39 -14.60 -6.22
C LEU A 127 -15.32 -14.48 -4.69
N GLN A 128 -16.31 -15.03 -3.97
CA GLN A 128 -16.44 -14.91 -2.52
C GLN A 128 -15.17 -15.28 -1.71
N PRO A 129 -14.38 -16.31 -2.08
CA PRO A 129 -13.13 -16.61 -1.39
C PRO A 129 -12.10 -15.47 -1.50
N GLN A 130 -11.95 -14.90 -2.69
CA GLN A 130 -10.98 -13.84 -2.97
C GLN A 130 -11.43 -12.50 -2.39
N ILE A 131 -12.73 -12.20 -2.43
CA ILE A 131 -13.33 -11.04 -1.75
C ILE A 131 -13.02 -11.09 -0.26
N SER A 132 -13.17 -12.25 0.37
CA SER A 132 -12.89 -12.42 1.81
C SER A 132 -11.41 -12.24 2.13
N LYS A 133 -10.51 -12.81 1.30
CA LYS A 133 -9.06 -12.62 1.46
C LYS A 133 -8.65 -11.15 1.35
N LEU A 134 -9.24 -10.41 0.42
CA LEU A 134 -8.94 -8.99 0.23
C LEU A 134 -9.42 -8.15 1.42
N ASP A 135 -10.62 -8.42 1.95
CA ASP A 135 -11.14 -7.75 3.15
C ASP A 135 -10.24 -8.00 4.38
N GLU A 136 -9.81 -9.25 4.57
CA GLU A 136 -8.89 -9.64 5.65
C GLU A 136 -7.52 -8.94 5.52
N ALA A 137 -6.91 -8.98 4.33
CA ALA A 137 -5.61 -8.36 4.08
C ALA A 137 -5.67 -6.83 4.24
N THR A 138 -6.71 -6.20 3.71
CA THR A 138 -6.91 -4.74 3.81
C THR A 138 -7.14 -4.32 5.26
N THR A 139 -7.93 -5.10 6.02
CA THR A 139 -8.14 -4.86 7.45
C THR A 139 -6.84 -5.00 8.25
N ALA A 140 -6.02 -6.02 7.95
CA ALA A 140 -4.73 -6.20 8.60
C ALA A 140 -3.76 -5.05 8.28
N ALA A 141 -3.69 -4.61 7.02
CA ALA A 141 -2.87 -3.47 6.61
C ALA A 141 -3.30 -2.16 7.30
N ALA A 142 -4.60 -1.87 7.33
CA ALA A 142 -5.16 -0.71 8.03
C ALA A 142 -4.79 -0.73 9.52
N THR A 143 -4.99 -1.87 10.18
CA THR A 143 -4.64 -2.06 11.60
C THR A 143 -3.14 -1.88 11.85
N GLY A 144 -2.29 -2.40 10.96
CA GLY A 144 -0.83 -2.29 11.04
C GLY A 144 -0.34 -0.85 10.92
N LEU A 145 -0.99 -0.06 10.06
CA LEU A 145 -0.74 1.37 9.87
C LEU A 145 -1.40 2.25 10.93
N LYS A 146 -2.31 1.68 11.74
CA LYS A 146 -3.14 2.38 12.74
C LYS A 146 -4.10 3.40 12.12
N CYS A 147 -4.64 3.01 10.96
CA CYS A 147 -5.97 3.40 10.57
C CYS A 147 -6.97 2.56 11.42
#